data_AF-A0A7Y4FHR2-F1
#
_entry.id   AF-A0A7Y4FHR2-F1
#
_cell.length_a   1.000
_cell.length_b   1.000
_cell.length_c   1.000
_cell.angle_alpha   90.00
_cell.angle_beta   90.00
_cell.angle_gamma   90.00
#
_symmetry.space_group_name_H-M   'P 1'
#
loop_
_entity.id
_entity.type
_entity.pdbx_description
1 polymer ?
#
loop_
_entity_poly.entity_id
_entity_poly.type
_entity_poly.pdbx_seq_one_letter_code
_entity_poly.pdbx_strand_id
1 'polypeptide(L)' 'MDHLILISQIELESALEKVIADVNSNAMINRTRKIRAITKRLCENGIFELKETAALISKCFETTRHAIYIYNREFKTQK' A
#
# COMPACT_ATOMS: atom_id res chain seq x y z
N MET A 1 -26.09 -5.18 -4.54
CA MET A 1 -25.16 -4.03 -4.74
C MET A 1 -24.98 -3.33 -3.40
N ASP A 2 -24.78 -4.08 -2.32
CA ASP A 2 -23.51 -4.67 -1.83
C ASP A 2 -22.78 -3.73 -0.85
N HIS A 3 -23.45 -3.49 0.29
CA HIS A 3 -22.85 -2.83 1.45
C HIS A 3 -21.56 -3.53 1.95
N LEU A 4 -21.42 -4.85 1.71
CA LEU A 4 -20.22 -5.62 2.06
C LEU A 4 -18.97 -5.18 1.27
N ILE A 5 -19.14 -4.82 0.00
CA ILE A 5 -18.05 -4.32 -0.85
C ILE A 5 -17.60 -2.93 -0.35
N LEU A 6 -18.56 -2.08 0.04
CA LEU A 6 -18.28 -0.74 0.54
C LEU A 6 -17.51 -0.76 1.87
N ILE A 7 -17.88 -1.64 2.80
CA ILE A 7 -17.20 -1.79 4.10
C ILE A 7 -15.74 -2.25 3.90
N SER A 8 -15.53 -3.23 3.01
CA SER A 8 -14.19 -3.74 2.70
C SER A 8 -13.27 -2.64 2.13
N GLN A 9 -13.81 -1.75 1.31
CA GLN A 9 -13.06 -0.64 0.72
C GLN A 9 -12.71 0.45 1.75
N ILE A 10 -13.61 0.74 2.69
CA ILE A 10 -13.37 1.71 3.77
C ILE A 10 -12.28 1.21 4.73
N GLU A 11 -12.29 -0.09 5.07
CA GLU A 11 -11.24 -0.68 5.92
C GLU A 11 -9.86 -0.60 5.24
N LEU A 12 -9.82 -0.82 3.93
CA LEU A 12 -8.62 -0.68 3.11
C LEU A 12 -8.08 0.74 3.08
N GLU A 13 -8.95 1.74 2.90
CA GLU A 13 -8.56 3.15 2.95
C GLU A 13 -8.01 3.53 4.34
N SER A 14 -8.69 3.13 5.41
CA SER A 14 -8.24 3.41 6.78
C SER A 14 -6.91 2.75 7.11
N ALA A 15 -6.69 1.51 6.66
CA ALA A 15 -5.42 0.82 6.81
C ALA A 15 -4.29 1.50 6.03
N LEU A 16 -4.57 1.96 4.80
CA LEU A 16 -3.63 2.73 4.01
C LEU A 16 -3.24 4.03 4.73
N GLU A 17 -4.22 4.80 5.22
CA GLU A 17 -3.95 6.06 5.93
C GLU A 17 -3.07 5.86 7.15
N LYS A 18 -3.31 4.81 7.94
CA LYS A 18 -2.46 4.45 9.09
C LYS A 18 -1.02 4.19 8.67
N VAL A 19 -0.81 3.43 7.59
CA VAL A 19 0.53 3.14 7.07
C VAL A 19 1.20 4.42 6.53
N ILE A 20 0.44 5.27 5.83
CA ILE A 20 0.95 6.55 5.33
C ILE A 20 1.39 7.43 6.50
N ALA A 21 0.58 7.51 7.56
CA ALA A 21 0.92 8.26 8.77
C ALA A 21 2.18 7.70 9.43
N ASP A 22 2.27 6.38 9.64
CA ASP A 22 3.46 5.71 10.20
C ASP A 22 4.74 6.02 9.40
N VAL A 23 4.65 5.94 8.06
CA VAL A 23 5.78 6.24 7.17
C VAL A 23 6.12 7.73 7.17
N ASN A 24 5.13 8.62 7.24
CA ASN A 24 5.36 10.06 7.28
C ASN A 24 5.95 10.54 8.61
N SER A 25 5.59 9.89 9.72
CA SER A 25 6.16 10.15 11.05
C SER A 25 7.61 9.69 11.16
N ASN A 26 8.06 8.80 10.28
CA ASN A 26 9.45 8.35 10.25
C ASN A 26 10.33 9.29 9.41
N ALA A 27 11.02 10.22 10.09
CA ALA A 27 11.92 11.19 9.48
C ALA A 27 13.11 10.58 8.71
N MET A 28 13.42 9.30 8.91
CA MET A 28 14.48 8.60 8.16
C MET A 28 14.02 8.17 6.76
N ILE A 29 12.72 8.21 6.45
CA ILE A 29 12.19 7.80 5.14
C ILE A 29 12.19 9.01 4.19
N ASN A 30 13.16 9.01 3.27
CA ASN A 30 13.24 10.01 2.21
C ASN A 30 11.95 10.02 1.35
N ARG A 31 11.49 11.20 0.91
CA ARG A 31 10.27 11.38 0.10
C ARG A 31 10.21 10.44 -1.09
N THR A 32 11.33 10.25 -1.80
CA THR A 32 11.45 9.36 -2.96
C THR A 32 11.23 7.88 -2.62
N ARG A 33 11.49 7.47 -1.36
CA ARG A 33 11.33 6.08 -0.90
C ARG A 33 10.00 5.82 -0.19
N LYS A 34 9.14 6.84 0.01
CA LYS A 34 7.86 6.69 0.72
C LYS A 34 6.96 5.65 0.08
N ILE A 35 6.78 5.68 -1.25
CA ILE A 35 5.94 4.72 -1.98
C ILE A 35 6.44 3.28 -1.73
N ARG A 36 7.76 3.07 -1.79
CA ARG A 36 8.37 1.77 -1.53
C ARG A 36 8.16 1.31 -0.09
N ALA A 37 8.34 2.21 0.88
CA ALA A 37 8.14 1.92 2.30
C ALA A 37 6.68 1.59 2.64
N ILE A 38 5.72 2.36 2.10
CA ILE A 38 4.28 2.13 2.24
C ILE A 38 3.89 0.79 1.65
N THR A 39 4.33 0.51 0.41
CA THR A 39 4.07 -0.77 -0.27
C THR A 39 4.63 -1.95 0.53
N LYS A 40 5.83 -1.80 1.11
CA LYS A 40 6.45 -2.81 1.96
C LYS A 40 5.61 -3.07 3.21
N ARG A 41 5.26 -2.01 3.95
CA ARG A 41 4.51 -2.10 5.20
C ARG A 41 3.13 -2.73 5.00
N LEU A 42 2.44 -2.38 3.91
CA LEU A 42 1.16 -2.98 3.53
C LEU A 42 1.32 -4.47 3.21
N CYS A 43 2.40 -4.85 2.52
CA CYS A 43 2.70 -6.25 2.22
C CYS A 43 3.05 -7.06 3.48
N GLU A 44 3.82 -6.48 4.40
CA GLU A 44 4.23 -7.11 5.67
C GLU A 44 3.05 -7.31 6.63
N ASN A 45 2.16 -6.33 6.71
CA ASN A 45 0.97 -6.41 7.56
C ASN A 45 -0.08 -7.39 7.02
N GLY A 46 0.12 -7.96 5.83
CA GLY A 46 -0.76 -8.97 5.23
C GLY A 46 -2.18 -8.46 4.99
N ILE A 47 -2.39 -7.14 4.99
CA ILE A 47 -3.73 -6.58 5.15
C ILE A 47 -4.60 -6.86 3.92
N PHE A 48 -4.05 -7.14 2.72
CA PHE A 48 -4.87 -7.23 1.51
C PHE A 48 -4.30 -8.06 0.35
N GLU A 49 -5.20 -8.43 -0.57
CA GLU A 49 -4.88 -8.97 -1.88
C GLU A 49 -4.22 -7.92 -2.79
N LEU A 50 -3.16 -8.36 -3.46
CA LEU A 50 -2.26 -7.59 -4.31
C LEU A 50 -2.97 -6.69 -5.34
N LYS A 51 -4.13 -7.12 -5.85
CA LYS A 51 -4.90 -6.39 -6.86
C LYS A 51 -5.55 -5.12 -6.29
N GLU A 52 -6.21 -5.22 -5.14
CA GLU A 52 -6.93 -4.09 -4.55
C GLU A 52 -5.95 -3.07 -3.98
N THR A 53 -4.92 -3.53 -3.28
CA THR A 53 -3.89 -2.64 -2.73
C THR A 53 -3.12 -1.92 -3.85
N ALA A 54 -2.77 -2.62 -4.94
CA ALA A 54 -2.07 -1.98 -6.05
C ALA A 54 -2.92 -0.90 -6.73
N ALA A 55 -4.23 -1.14 -6.89
CA ALA A 55 -5.14 -0.15 -7.43
C ALA A 55 -5.22 1.10 -6.52
N LEU A 56 -5.36 0.89 -5.21
CA LEU A 56 -5.46 1.97 -4.23
C LEU A 56 -4.16 2.81 -4.13
N ILE A 57 -3.00 2.16 -3.97
CA ILE A 57 -1.71 2.86 -3.89
C ILE A 57 -1.42 3.61 -5.20
N SER A 58 -1.73 2.99 -6.35
CA SER A 58 -1.54 3.66 -7.65
C SER A 58 -2.31 4.96 -7.76
N LYS A 59 -3.54 4.99 -7.23
CA LYS A 59 -4.41 6.17 -7.20
C LYS A 59 -3.93 7.22 -6.21
N CYS A 60 -3.50 6.83 -5.01
CA CYS A 60 -3.07 7.77 -3.96
C CYS A 60 -1.71 8.42 -4.21
N PHE A 61 -0.81 7.74 -4.93
CA PHE A 61 0.58 8.18 -5.12
C PHE A 61 0.93 8.55 -6.56
N GLU A 62 -0.09 8.72 -7.42
CA GLU A 62 0.09 9.04 -8.85
C GLU A 62 1.12 8.13 -9.52
N THR A 63 1.07 6.84 -9.18
CA THR A 63 2.03 5.83 -9.66
C THR A 63 1.30 4.74 -10.44
N THR A 64 2.04 3.85 -11.10
CA THR A 64 1.43 2.76 -11.87
C THR A 64 1.27 1.51 -11.00
N ARG A 65 0.20 0.74 -11.23
CA ARG A 65 0.05 -0.60 -10.62
C ARG A 65 1.27 -1.49 -10.93
N HIS A 66 1.88 -1.31 -12.11
CA HIS A 66 3.09 -2.00 -12.52
C HIS A 66 4.27 -1.73 -11.58
N ALA A 67 4.50 -0.47 -11.18
CA ALA A 67 5.52 -0.13 -10.19
C ALA A 67 5.25 -0.82 -8.83
N ILE A 68 3.99 -0.89 -8.40
CA ILE A 68 3.61 -1.59 -7.16
C ILE A 68 3.88 -3.10 -7.27
N TYR A 69 3.58 -3.70 -8.42
CA TYR A 69 3.90 -5.11 -8.68
C TYR A 69 5.40 -5.41 -8.66
N ILE A 70 6.23 -4.51 -9.19
CA ILE A 70 7.69 -4.62 -9.12
C ILE A 70 8.14 -4.64 -7.65
N TYR A 71 7.71 -3.66 -6.85
CA TYR A 71 8.06 -3.60 -5.42
C TYR A 71 7.59 -4.84 -4.66
N ASN A 72 6.36 -5.28 -4.90
CA ASN A 72 5.84 -6.48 -4.24
C ASN A 72 6.66 -7.73 -4.58
N ARG A 73 7.03 -7.90 -5.85
CA ARG A 73 7.88 -9.00 -6.30
C ARG A 73 9.27 -8.92 -5.65
N GLU A 74 9.87 -7.74 -5.56
CA GLU A 74 11.14 -7.54 -4.85
C GLU A 74 11.04 -7.99 -3.38
N PHE A 75 9.97 -7.62 -2.67
CA PHE A 75 9.80 -7.97 -1.26
C PHE A 75 9.55 -9.46 -1.04
N LYS A 76 8.81 -10.12 -1.93
CA LYS A 76 8.58 -11.57 -1.85
C LYS A 76 9.82 -12.39 -2.20
N THR A 77 10.71 -11.87 -3.05
CA THR A 77 11.94 -12.57 -3.48
C THR A 77 13.06 -12.46 -2.44
N GLN A 78 12.98 -11.51 -1.51
CA GLN A 78 13.97 -11.32 -0.44
C GLN A 78 13.64 -12.08 0.86
N LYS A 79 12.70 -13.03 0.82
CA LYS A 79 12.27 -13.81 1.99
C LYS A 79 12.99 -15.14 2.07
#